data_AF-A0A367ILH7-F1
#
_entry.id   AF-A0A367ILH7-F1
#
_cell.length_a   1.000
_cell.length_b   1.000
_cell.length_c   1.000
_cell.angle_alpha   90.00
_cell.angle_beta   90.00
_cell.angle_gamma   90.00
#
_symmetry.space_group_name_H-M   'P 1'
#
loop_
_entity.id
_entity.type
_entity.pdbx_description
1 polymer ?
#
loop_
_entity_poly.entity_id
_entity_poly.type
_entity_poly.pdbx_seq_one_letter_code
_entity_poly.pdbx_strand_id
1 'polypeptide(L)'
;TFEAVGNGIVYANWPIMWLVFNAMLVYNISVRSELFDLFRRWMLIHTPPDKRIILLIIGFAFGALLEGVAGFGVPGAICSSMMVSLGFEPADALVYTLIFNTTPVAFGALGTPVTTLATLTELPVLSLSAMMGRQLPFLSLFLPAYALLFFAGFRAGIIECWPVALVAGLSFAVSQALFANLVGPELPDLMAGLISLLVIILFVQYWKPPYRPEYEATISSHLANNKKLDEESINSNVQNVLSLKDSILAWCPWIIIVIVVIIWTFVKVSLQGSIRVNWPHLHHEVWLTLYGRLYDAIWIFQPLSTGTAILVSCLLYSIVVYLHGAHPRVFLQALGDTTKQLYKPAIT
;
A
#
# COMPACT_ATOMS: atom_id res chain seq x y z
N THR A 1 -4.42 -33.17 13.08
CA THR A 1 -3.51 -32.91 11.93
C THR A 1 -4.24 -32.30 10.75
N PHE A 2 -5.39 -32.81 10.29
CA PHE A 2 -6.19 -32.17 9.22
C PHE A 2 -7.01 -30.95 9.69
N GLU A 3 -7.59 -30.98 10.88
CA GLU A 3 -8.37 -29.85 11.40
C GLU A 3 -7.51 -28.62 11.70
N ALA A 4 -6.26 -28.82 12.14
CA ALA A 4 -5.28 -27.75 12.29
C ALA A 4 -4.93 -27.10 10.93
N VAL A 5 -4.79 -27.91 9.87
CA VAL A 5 -4.59 -27.41 8.50
C VAL A 5 -5.83 -26.65 8.04
N GLY A 6 -7.03 -27.19 8.24
CA GLY A 6 -8.28 -26.51 7.90
C GLY A 6 -8.48 -25.19 8.65
N ASN A 7 -8.15 -25.17 9.95
CA ASN A 7 -8.18 -23.96 10.76
C ASN A 7 -7.20 -22.90 10.22
N GLY A 8 -5.96 -23.29 9.91
CA GLY A 8 -4.97 -22.39 9.31
C GLY A 8 -5.42 -21.83 7.96
N ILE A 9 -5.98 -22.67 7.08
CA ILE A 9 -6.50 -22.24 5.77
C ILE A 9 -7.60 -21.20 5.96
N VAL A 10 -8.60 -21.46 6.81
CA VAL A 10 -9.71 -20.52 7.01
C VAL A 10 -9.26 -19.24 7.73
N TYR A 11 -8.38 -19.37 8.71
CA TYR A 11 -7.84 -18.26 9.47
C TYR A 11 -7.05 -17.29 8.59
N ALA A 12 -6.24 -17.80 7.67
CA ALA A 12 -5.44 -16.98 6.75
C ALA A 12 -6.26 -16.51 5.55
N ASN A 13 -6.91 -17.44 4.84
CA ASN A 13 -7.50 -17.17 3.52
C ASN A 13 -8.61 -16.12 3.59
N TRP A 14 -9.56 -16.25 4.54
CA TRP A 14 -10.69 -15.33 4.63
C TRP A 14 -10.28 -13.85 4.80
N PRO A 15 -9.59 -13.44 5.88
CA PRO A 15 -9.29 -12.03 6.10
C PRO A 15 -8.29 -11.48 5.07
N ILE A 16 -7.30 -12.28 4.65
CA ILE A 16 -6.27 -11.85 3.71
C ILE A 16 -6.86 -11.68 2.31
N MET A 17 -7.54 -12.71 1.78
CA MET A 17 -8.09 -12.61 0.43
C MET A 17 -9.23 -11.62 0.34
N TRP A 18 -10.05 -11.47 1.39
CA TRP A 18 -11.07 -10.43 1.42
C TRP A 18 -10.46 -9.03 1.31
N LEU A 19 -9.35 -8.78 2.00
CA LEU A 19 -8.65 -7.52 1.92
C LEU A 19 -8.01 -7.33 0.53
N VAL A 20 -7.22 -8.31 0.06
CA VAL A 20 -6.46 -8.22 -1.20
C VAL A 20 -7.41 -8.06 -2.39
N PHE A 21 -8.53 -8.77 -2.37
CA PHE A 21 -9.57 -8.66 -3.39
C PHE A 21 -10.12 -7.24 -3.49
N ASN A 22 -10.49 -6.63 -2.37
CA ASN A 22 -11.05 -5.29 -2.38
C ASN A 22 -10.01 -4.23 -2.77
N ALA A 23 -8.75 -4.37 -2.37
CA ALA A 23 -7.69 -3.46 -2.79
C ALA A 23 -7.41 -3.55 -4.30
N MET A 24 -7.32 -4.77 -4.84
CA MET A 24 -7.18 -5.00 -6.28
C MET A 24 -8.40 -4.53 -7.08
N LEU A 25 -9.59 -4.59 -6.49
CA LEU A 25 -10.80 -4.05 -7.11
C LEU A 25 -10.69 -2.53 -7.32
N VAL A 26 -10.24 -1.75 -6.32
CA VAL A 26 -10.03 -0.29 -6.51
C VAL A 26 -9.00 -0.01 -7.59
N TYR A 27 -7.92 -0.80 -7.61
CA TYR A 27 -6.89 -0.68 -8.64
C TYR A 27 -7.48 -0.95 -10.04
N ASN A 28 -8.19 -2.07 -10.23
CA ASN A 28 -8.80 -2.42 -11.51
C ASN A 28 -9.89 -1.42 -11.93
N ILE A 29 -10.66 -0.85 -11.00
CA ILE A 29 -11.59 0.26 -11.29
C ILE A 29 -10.82 1.48 -11.81
N SER A 30 -9.71 1.84 -11.17
CA SER A 30 -8.89 3.00 -11.56
C SER A 30 -8.26 2.81 -12.95
N VAL A 31 -7.77 1.60 -13.25
CA VAL A 31 -7.20 1.27 -14.57
C VAL A 31 -8.29 1.29 -15.64
N ARG A 32 -9.43 0.64 -15.42
CA ARG A 32 -10.55 0.56 -16.39
C ARG A 32 -11.25 1.89 -16.64
N SER A 33 -11.19 2.81 -15.68
CA SER A 33 -11.76 4.16 -15.79
C SER A 33 -10.80 5.19 -16.38
N GLU A 34 -9.57 4.79 -16.75
CA GLU A 34 -8.49 5.66 -17.24
C GLU A 34 -8.03 6.72 -16.23
N LEU A 35 -8.63 6.77 -15.03
CA LEU A 35 -8.24 7.67 -13.94
C LEU A 35 -6.85 7.36 -13.40
N PHE A 36 -6.41 6.11 -13.53
CA PHE A 36 -5.05 5.73 -13.23
C PHE A 36 -4.03 6.46 -14.13
N ASP A 37 -4.35 6.70 -15.39
CA ASP A 37 -3.47 7.45 -16.31
C ASP A 37 -3.39 8.91 -15.92
N LEU A 38 -4.49 9.46 -15.42
CA LEU A 38 -4.54 10.80 -14.86
C LEU A 38 -3.60 10.93 -13.65
N PHE A 39 -3.60 9.95 -12.76
CA PHE A 39 -2.67 9.88 -11.64
C PHE A 39 -1.21 9.84 -12.09
N ARG A 40 -0.88 9.02 -13.09
CA ARG A 40 0.48 8.94 -13.66
C ARG A 40 0.94 10.26 -14.26
N ARG A 41 0.08 10.92 -15.04
CA ARG A 41 0.38 12.25 -15.62
C ARG A 41 0.53 13.31 -14.54
N TRP A 42 -0.34 13.29 -13.53
CA TRP A 42 -0.26 14.21 -12.40
C TRP A 42 1.09 14.12 -11.71
N MET A 43 1.56 12.90 -11.46
CA MET A 43 2.88 12.62 -10.90
C MET A 43 4.00 13.25 -11.75
N LEU A 44 4.01 13.04 -13.07
CA LEU A 44 5.07 13.58 -13.94
C LEU A 44 5.03 15.11 -14.11
N ILE A 45 3.84 15.71 -14.02
CA ILE A 45 3.68 17.17 -14.17
C ILE A 45 4.05 17.90 -12.88
N HIS A 46 3.69 17.35 -11.72
CA HIS A 46 3.88 18.00 -10.42
C HIS A 46 5.13 17.53 -9.68
N THR A 47 5.83 16.50 -10.15
CA THR A 47 7.10 16.05 -9.57
C THR A 47 8.18 15.98 -10.64
N PRO A 48 9.47 16.14 -10.29
CA PRO A 48 10.55 16.01 -11.27
C PRO A 48 10.45 14.66 -12.00
N PRO A 49 10.58 14.61 -13.34
CA PRO A 49 10.56 13.38 -14.12
C PRO A 49 11.89 12.60 -13.96
N ASP A 50 12.24 12.27 -12.72
CA ASP A 50 13.46 11.56 -12.34
C ASP A 50 13.06 10.27 -11.60
N LYS A 51 13.51 9.13 -12.13
CA LYS A 51 13.25 7.80 -11.57
C LYS A 51 13.71 7.69 -10.12
N ARG A 52 14.79 8.36 -9.71
CA ARG A 52 15.26 8.34 -8.31
C ARG A 52 14.23 8.97 -7.36
N ILE A 53 13.53 10.01 -7.82
CA ILE A 53 12.47 10.67 -7.04
C ILE A 53 11.19 9.84 -7.06
N ILE A 54 10.79 9.33 -8.23
CA ILE A 54 9.60 8.48 -8.38
C ILE A 54 9.74 7.20 -7.56
N LEU A 55 10.95 6.64 -7.48
CA LEU A 55 11.29 5.51 -6.62
C LEU A 55 10.92 5.76 -5.15
N LEU A 56 11.24 6.94 -4.62
CA LEU A 56 10.89 7.31 -3.24
C LEU A 56 9.42 7.67 -3.07
N ILE A 57 8.81 8.32 -4.06
CA ILE A 57 7.39 8.70 -3.97
C ILE A 57 6.49 7.46 -4.05
N ILE A 58 6.68 6.63 -5.06
CA ILE A 58 5.80 5.48 -5.34
C ILE A 58 6.24 4.26 -4.54
N GLY A 59 7.52 3.87 -4.62
CA GLY A 59 8.02 2.65 -4.01
C GLY A 59 8.08 2.72 -2.49
N PHE A 60 8.53 3.86 -1.95
CA PHE A 60 8.67 4.03 -0.49
C PHE A 60 7.42 4.62 0.17
N ALA A 61 7.08 5.88 -0.09
CA ALA A 61 6.07 6.57 0.69
C ALA A 61 4.63 6.11 0.37
N PHE A 62 4.28 6.07 -0.92
CA PHE A 62 2.97 5.57 -1.36
C PHE A 62 2.84 4.05 -1.14
N GLY A 63 3.91 3.29 -1.34
CA GLY A 63 3.95 1.86 -1.00
C GLY A 63 3.65 1.61 0.47
N ALA A 64 4.29 2.35 1.38
CA ALA A 64 4.03 2.23 2.81
C ALA A 64 2.61 2.66 3.20
N LEU A 65 2.04 3.68 2.54
CA LEU A 65 0.64 4.06 2.71
C LEU A 65 -0.31 2.89 2.36
N LEU A 66 -0.06 2.22 1.23
CA LEU A 66 -0.83 1.04 0.83
C LEU A 66 -0.59 -0.15 1.77
N GLU A 67 0.62 -0.35 2.29
CA GLU A 67 0.93 -1.43 3.24
C GLU A 67 0.17 -1.21 4.57
N GLY A 68 0.13 0.03 5.06
CA GLY A 68 -0.58 0.39 6.27
C GLY A 68 -2.09 0.08 6.20
N VAL A 69 -2.72 0.34 5.05
CA VAL A 69 -4.15 0.03 4.85
C VAL A 69 -4.40 -1.42 4.52
N ALA A 70 -3.70 -1.92 3.51
CA ALA A 70 -3.99 -3.19 2.88
C ALA A 70 -3.06 -4.29 3.41
N GLY A 71 -1.76 -4.07 3.37
CA GLY A 71 -0.77 -5.07 3.73
C GLY A 71 -0.75 -6.28 2.79
N PHE A 72 -0.17 -7.39 3.24
CA PHE A 72 -0.18 -8.69 2.56
C PHE A 72 0.32 -8.66 1.10
N GLY A 73 1.29 -7.79 0.80
CA GLY A 73 1.93 -7.74 -0.52
C GLY A 73 1.16 -6.99 -1.60
N VAL A 74 -0.01 -6.40 -1.27
CA VAL A 74 -0.76 -5.50 -2.17
C VAL A 74 0.10 -4.33 -2.69
N PRO A 75 0.93 -3.66 -1.87
CA PRO A 75 1.79 -2.58 -2.36
C PRO A 75 2.80 -3.07 -3.38
N GLY A 76 3.36 -4.28 -3.14
CA GLY A 76 4.24 -4.97 -4.08
C GLY A 76 3.63 -5.07 -5.48
N ALA A 77 2.38 -5.52 -5.58
CA ALA A 77 1.68 -5.65 -6.85
C ALA A 77 1.35 -4.31 -7.49
N ILE A 78 0.77 -3.38 -6.71
CA ILE A 78 0.31 -2.09 -7.23
C ILE A 78 1.52 -1.22 -7.58
N CYS A 79 2.38 -0.85 -6.62
CA CYS A 79 3.48 0.08 -6.81
C CYS A 79 4.47 -0.37 -7.89
N SER A 80 4.82 -1.66 -7.95
CA SER A 80 5.72 -2.16 -9.01
C SER A 80 5.11 -1.96 -10.39
N SER A 81 3.82 -2.27 -10.59
CA SER A 81 3.14 -2.02 -11.86
C SER A 81 3.09 -0.53 -12.23
N MET A 82 2.92 0.36 -11.25
CA MET A 82 2.96 1.81 -11.49
C MET A 82 4.35 2.26 -11.92
N MET A 83 5.40 1.77 -11.25
CA MET A 83 6.78 2.08 -11.59
C MET A 83 7.16 1.56 -12.98
N VAL A 84 6.76 0.34 -13.34
CA VAL A 84 6.96 -0.20 -14.70
C VAL A 84 6.35 0.71 -15.75
N SER A 85 5.18 1.26 -15.46
CA SER A 85 4.48 2.17 -16.37
C SER A 85 5.16 3.54 -16.54
N LEU A 86 6.16 3.86 -15.70
CA LEU A 86 6.94 5.10 -15.66
C LEU A 86 8.41 4.88 -16.08
N GLY A 87 8.71 3.75 -16.73
CA GLY A 87 9.99 3.50 -17.38
C GLY A 87 10.97 2.66 -16.57
N PHE A 88 10.53 2.04 -15.47
CA PHE A 88 11.35 1.08 -14.73
C PHE A 88 11.29 -0.30 -15.38
N GLU A 89 12.40 -1.04 -15.28
CA GLU A 89 12.40 -2.45 -15.64
C GLU A 89 11.49 -3.24 -14.66
N PRO A 90 10.67 -4.20 -15.12
CA PRO A 90 9.78 -4.97 -14.25
C PRO A 90 10.45 -5.65 -13.07
N ALA A 91 11.66 -6.20 -13.28
CA ALA A 91 12.43 -6.84 -12.20
C ALA A 91 12.83 -5.81 -11.13
N ASP A 92 13.41 -4.69 -11.56
CA ASP A 92 13.82 -3.60 -10.68
C ASP A 92 12.64 -3.01 -9.91
N ALA A 93 11.55 -2.68 -10.59
CA ALA A 93 10.36 -2.13 -9.97
C ALA A 93 9.82 -3.03 -8.84
N LEU A 94 9.79 -4.35 -9.07
CA LEU A 94 9.39 -5.32 -8.06
C LEU A 94 10.40 -5.38 -6.90
N VAL A 95 11.70 -5.51 -7.21
CA VAL A 95 12.77 -5.61 -6.20
C VAL A 95 12.78 -4.40 -5.28
N TYR A 96 12.74 -3.18 -5.83
CA TYR A 96 12.77 -1.98 -4.99
C TYR A 96 11.50 -1.78 -4.18
N THR A 97 10.33 -2.13 -4.73
CA THR A 97 9.08 -2.09 -3.95
C THR A 97 9.15 -3.08 -2.78
N LEU A 98 9.72 -4.27 -2.98
CA LEU A 98 9.92 -5.26 -1.91
C LEU A 98 10.95 -4.81 -0.87
N ILE A 99 12.06 -4.18 -1.30
CA ILE A 99 13.05 -3.59 -0.38
C ILE A 99 12.35 -2.57 0.53
N PHE A 100 11.55 -1.67 -0.04
CA PHE A 100 10.85 -0.65 0.74
C PHE A 100 9.79 -1.23 1.68
N ASN A 101 9.19 -2.37 1.34
CA ASN A 101 8.17 -2.99 2.20
C ASN A 101 8.73 -3.57 3.51
N THR A 102 10.05 -3.62 3.68
CA THR A 102 10.72 -4.18 4.88
C THR A 102 10.34 -3.47 6.18
N THR A 103 10.17 -2.15 6.16
CA THR A 103 9.81 -1.36 7.34
C THR A 103 8.32 -1.26 7.63
N PRO A 104 7.44 -0.95 6.64
CA PRO A 104 6.01 -0.79 6.90
C PRO A 104 5.24 -2.11 7.08
N VAL A 105 5.86 -3.28 6.84
CA VAL A 105 5.17 -4.55 7.08
C VAL A 105 4.86 -4.78 8.56
N ALA A 106 5.60 -4.14 9.46
CA ALA A 106 5.48 -4.33 10.89
C ALA A 106 4.13 -3.82 11.45
N PHE A 107 3.61 -2.71 10.92
CA PHE A 107 2.28 -2.18 11.26
C PHE A 107 1.30 -2.28 10.08
N GLY A 108 1.63 -3.09 9.07
CA GLY A 108 0.79 -3.35 7.91
C GLY A 108 -0.57 -3.95 8.28
N ALA A 109 -1.53 -3.83 7.35
CA ALA A 109 -2.92 -4.24 7.55
C ALA A 109 -3.49 -3.74 8.88
N LEU A 110 -3.30 -2.45 9.16
CA LEU A 110 -3.74 -1.76 10.38
C LEU A 110 -3.26 -2.47 11.66
N GLY A 111 -1.97 -2.83 11.73
CA GLY A 111 -1.37 -3.38 12.95
C GLY A 111 -1.72 -4.85 13.22
N THR A 112 -2.22 -5.58 12.23
CA THR A 112 -2.54 -7.01 12.36
C THR A 112 -1.36 -7.84 12.89
N PRO A 113 -0.10 -7.65 12.42
CA PRO A 113 1.04 -8.38 12.97
C PRO A 113 1.27 -8.14 14.47
N VAL A 114 1.16 -6.89 14.92
CA VAL A 114 1.35 -6.51 16.34
C VAL A 114 0.24 -7.05 17.21
N THR A 115 -1.02 -6.93 16.77
CA THR A 115 -2.19 -7.41 17.52
C THR A 115 -2.24 -8.94 17.59
N THR A 116 -1.81 -9.63 16.53
CA THR A 116 -1.66 -11.09 16.53
C THR A 116 -0.57 -11.52 17.51
N LEU A 117 0.61 -10.88 17.47
CA LEU A 117 1.71 -11.17 18.40
C LEU A 117 1.28 -10.92 19.86
N ALA A 118 0.59 -9.83 20.13
CA ALA A 118 0.07 -9.49 21.46
C ALA A 118 -0.90 -10.56 21.97
N THR A 119 -1.81 -11.05 21.12
CA THR A 119 -2.76 -12.11 21.47
C THR A 119 -2.04 -13.42 21.83
N LEU A 120 -1.01 -13.80 21.07
CA LEU A 120 -0.27 -15.05 21.29
C LEU A 120 0.62 -15.01 22.54
N THR A 121 1.21 -13.86 22.83
CA THR A 121 2.15 -13.66 23.95
C THR A 121 1.50 -13.13 25.22
N GLU A 122 0.23 -12.71 25.14
CA GLU A 122 -0.51 -12.02 26.21
C GLU A 122 0.12 -10.72 26.69
N LEU A 123 0.98 -10.12 25.86
CA LEU A 123 1.63 -8.86 26.16
C LEU A 123 0.72 -7.67 25.82
N PRO A 124 0.84 -6.54 26.53
CA PRO A 124 0.06 -5.35 26.21
C PRO A 124 0.37 -4.82 24.79
N VAL A 125 -0.66 -4.76 23.94
CA VAL A 125 -0.57 -4.32 22.53
C VAL A 125 0.18 -2.99 22.39
N LEU A 126 -0.15 -2.01 23.21
CA LEU A 126 0.47 -0.68 23.16
C LEU A 126 1.96 -0.72 23.52
N SER A 127 2.36 -1.58 24.46
CA SER A 127 3.76 -1.72 24.86
C SER A 127 4.59 -2.35 23.74
N LEU A 128 4.05 -3.37 23.07
CA LEU A 128 4.67 -3.98 21.90
C LEU A 128 4.80 -2.98 20.75
N SER A 129 3.70 -2.28 20.44
CA SER A 129 3.69 -1.21 19.43
C SER A 129 4.77 -0.15 19.71
N ALA A 130 4.82 0.36 20.94
CA ALA A 130 5.79 1.38 21.33
C ALA A 130 7.24 0.88 21.31
N MET A 131 7.48 -0.41 21.61
CA MET A 131 8.82 -0.99 21.51
C MET A 131 9.28 -1.08 20.06
N MET A 132 8.44 -1.61 19.17
CA MET A 132 8.72 -1.68 17.73
C MET A 132 8.90 -0.28 17.13
N GLY A 133 8.04 0.66 17.53
CA GLY A 133 8.09 2.08 17.15
C GLY A 133 9.29 2.85 17.71
N ARG A 134 10.14 2.25 18.55
CA ARG A 134 11.43 2.81 18.96
C ARG A 134 12.61 2.22 18.19
N GLN A 135 12.46 1.05 17.59
CA GLN A 135 13.52 0.32 16.90
C GLN A 135 13.44 0.48 15.38
N LEU A 136 12.25 0.28 14.80
CA LEU A 136 12.02 0.35 13.36
C LEU A 136 12.33 1.71 12.73
N PRO A 137 12.04 2.87 13.36
CA PRO A 137 12.32 4.16 12.76
C PRO A 137 13.78 4.37 12.36
N PHE A 138 14.73 3.74 13.06
CA PHE A 138 16.14 3.79 12.66
C PHE A 138 16.35 3.16 11.29
N LEU A 139 15.75 2.00 11.03
CA LEU A 139 15.82 1.34 9.73
C LEU A 139 15.08 2.17 8.66
N SER A 140 13.89 2.69 9.00
CA SER A 140 13.08 3.49 8.09
C SER A 140 13.77 4.79 7.64
N LEU A 141 14.61 5.38 8.51
CA LEU A 141 15.41 6.56 8.17
C LEU A 141 16.46 6.25 7.10
N PHE A 142 17.13 5.10 7.19
CA PHE A 142 18.22 4.73 6.27
C PHE A 142 17.73 4.08 4.97
N LEU A 143 16.52 3.52 4.97
CA LEU A 143 16.00 2.74 3.86
C LEU A 143 15.93 3.50 2.51
N PRO A 144 15.49 4.78 2.45
CA PRO A 144 15.56 5.58 1.21
C PRO A 144 16.96 5.71 0.64
N ALA A 145 17.95 5.99 1.49
CA ALA A 145 19.34 6.14 1.08
C ALA A 145 19.93 4.81 0.61
N TYR A 146 19.58 3.71 1.30
CA TYR A 146 19.96 2.36 0.91
C TYR A 146 19.41 2.00 -0.48
N ALA A 147 18.11 2.19 -0.71
CA ALA A 147 17.51 1.88 -2.01
C ALA A 147 18.10 2.73 -3.15
N LEU A 148 18.37 4.01 -2.90
CA LEU A 148 19.03 4.89 -3.88
C LEU A 148 20.46 4.45 -4.19
N LEU A 149 21.21 3.93 -3.20
CA LEU A 149 22.54 3.38 -3.42
C LEU A 149 22.50 2.19 -4.38
N PHE A 150 21.53 1.29 -4.23
CA PHE A 150 21.40 0.13 -5.13
C PHE A 150 20.89 0.53 -6.52
N PHE A 151 19.97 1.48 -6.59
CA PHE A 151 19.38 1.92 -7.85
C PHE A 151 20.33 2.78 -8.71
N ALA A 152 21.01 3.75 -8.10
CA ALA A 152 21.77 4.77 -8.81
C ALA A 152 23.26 4.86 -8.39
N GLY A 153 23.73 3.91 -7.56
CA GLY A 153 25.10 3.88 -7.07
C GLY A 153 25.41 5.00 -6.07
N PHE A 154 26.67 5.08 -5.64
CA PHE A 154 27.09 6.01 -4.60
C PHE A 154 26.98 7.49 -5.03
N ARG A 155 27.39 7.81 -6.27
CA ARG A 155 27.43 9.19 -6.75
C ARG A 155 26.04 9.73 -7.06
N ALA A 156 25.31 9.08 -7.97
CA ALA A 156 24.00 9.57 -8.40
C ALA A 156 22.88 9.24 -7.41
N GLY A 157 23.02 8.15 -6.63
CA GLY A 157 22.06 7.78 -5.60
C GLY A 157 22.26 8.53 -4.28
N ILE A 158 23.44 8.42 -3.67
CA ILE A 158 23.68 9.03 -2.34
C ILE A 158 24.07 10.50 -2.49
N ILE A 159 25.16 10.83 -3.16
CA ILE A 159 25.70 12.21 -3.13
C ILE A 159 24.73 13.22 -3.74
N GLU A 160 24.04 12.84 -4.80
CA GLU A 160 23.11 13.74 -5.49
C GLU A 160 21.70 13.77 -4.87
N CYS A 161 21.24 12.65 -4.29
CA CYS A 161 19.88 12.52 -3.75
C CYS A 161 19.80 12.38 -2.22
N TRP A 162 20.89 12.58 -1.47
CA TRP A 162 20.85 12.55 -0.01
C TRP A 162 19.82 13.50 0.61
N PRO A 163 19.53 14.71 0.08
CA PRO A 163 18.58 15.60 0.74
C PRO A 163 17.17 15.02 0.71
N VAL A 164 16.72 14.53 -0.45
CA VAL A 164 15.39 13.90 -0.57
C VAL A 164 15.33 12.58 0.18
N ALA A 165 16.42 11.79 0.20
CA ALA A 165 16.50 10.55 0.96
C ALA A 165 16.34 10.79 2.46
N LEU A 166 17.03 11.81 2.99
CA LEU A 166 16.94 12.21 4.38
C LEU A 166 15.55 12.73 4.72
N VAL A 167 14.98 13.58 3.87
CA VAL A 167 13.64 14.14 4.07
C VAL A 167 12.57 13.03 4.06
N ALA A 168 12.65 12.10 3.11
CA ALA A 168 11.79 10.92 3.05
C ALA A 168 11.91 10.06 4.31
N GLY A 169 13.13 9.62 4.63
CA GLY A 169 13.38 8.72 5.75
C GLY A 169 13.05 9.35 7.10
N LEU A 170 13.39 10.62 7.30
CA LEU A 170 13.17 11.33 8.57
C LEU A 170 11.68 11.60 8.80
N SER A 171 10.96 12.09 7.80
CA SER A 171 9.53 12.34 7.93
C SER A 171 8.74 11.04 8.19
N PHE A 172 9.13 9.95 7.52
CA PHE A 172 8.57 8.63 7.77
C PHE A 172 8.90 8.13 9.18
N ALA A 173 10.19 8.09 9.55
CA ALA A 173 10.67 7.57 10.83
C ALA A 173 10.06 8.30 12.03
N VAL A 174 10.03 9.63 12.00
CA VAL A 174 9.45 10.45 13.07
C VAL A 174 7.95 10.19 13.20
N SER A 175 7.23 10.15 12.09
CA SER A 175 5.78 9.89 12.09
C SER A 175 5.49 8.47 12.60
N GLN A 176 6.23 7.48 12.12
CA GLN A 176 6.10 6.08 12.53
C GLN A 176 6.35 5.94 14.04
N ALA A 177 7.42 6.57 14.55
CA ALA A 177 7.72 6.57 15.97
C ALA A 177 6.59 7.23 16.80
N LEU A 178 6.10 8.39 16.36
CA LEU A 178 5.08 9.13 17.09
C LEU A 178 3.77 8.34 17.20
N PHE A 179 3.25 7.84 16.08
CA PHE A 179 1.99 7.11 16.06
C PHE A 179 2.10 5.76 16.77
N ALA A 180 3.21 5.03 16.62
CA ALA A 180 3.41 3.74 17.26
C ALA A 180 3.52 3.85 18.79
N ASN A 181 4.04 4.96 19.32
CA ASN A 181 4.17 5.21 20.76
C ASN A 181 2.90 5.83 21.37
N LEU A 182 2.18 6.70 20.65
CA LEU A 182 1.07 7.48 21.21
C LEU A 182 -0.33 6.93 20.91
N VAL A 183 -0.53 6.26 19.77
CA VAL A 183 -1.86 5.88 19.30
C VAL A 183 -2.06 4.37 19.39
N GLY A 184 -1.13 3.60 18.81
CA GLY A 184 -1.26 2.16 18.69
C GLY A 184 -0.69 1.64 17.37
N PRO A 185 -0.82 0.34 17.11
CA PRO A 185 -0.25 -0.30 15.94
C PRO A 185 -1.06 -0.07 14.66
N GLU A 186 -2.25 0.54 14.70
CA GLU A 186 -3.16 0.59 13.56
C GLU A 186 -2.82 1.66 12.52
N LEU A 187 -2.27 2.78 12.97
CA LEU A 187 -2.00 3.97 12.15
C LEU A 187 -0.53 4.28 11.82
N PRO A 188 0.53 3.69 12.43
CA PRO A 188 1.90 4.14 12.22
C PRO A 188 2.31 4.22 10.76
N ASP A 189 2.16 3.15 9.99
CA ASP A 189 2.66 3.10 8.61
C ASP A 189 1.74 3.83 7.63
N LEU A 190 0.43 3.84 7.90
CA LEU A 190 -0.54 4.64 7.14
C LEU A 190 -0.22 6.13 7.25
N MET A 191 -0.01 6.63 8.47
CA MET A 191 0.27 8.04 8.70
C MET A 191 1.70 8.41 8.30
N ALA A 192 2.67 7.54 8.56
CA ALA A 192 4.06 7.76 8.14
C ALA A 192 4.19 7.81 6.61
N GLY A 193 3.53 6.88 5.90
CA GLY A 193 3.46 6.89 4.43
C GLY A 193 2.82 8.16 3.89
N LEU A 194 1.66 8.56 4.43
CA LEU A 194 0.96 9.79 4.00
C LEU A 194 1.79 11.06 4.25
N ILE A 195 2.33 11.21 5.46
CA ILE A 195 3.14 12.39 5.83
C ILE A 195 4.42 12.42 4.99
N SER A 196 5.12 11.29 4.86
CA SER A 196 6.33 11.21 4.03
C SER A 196 6.04 11.52 2.57
N LEU A 197 4.92 11.03 2.03
CA LEU A 197 4.51 11.28 0.66
C LEU A 197 4.31 12.78 0.40
N LEU A 198 3.54 13.44 1.28
CA LEU A 198 3.29 14.88 1.20
C LEU A 198 4.59 15.68 1.34
N VAL A 199 5.43 15.34 2.31
CA VAL A 199 6.69 16.03 2.57
C VAL A 199 7.66 15.89 1.38
N ILE A 200 7.77 14.70 0.77
CA ILE A 200 8.60 14.52 -0.43
C ILE A 200 8.05 15.36 -1.59
N ILE A 201 6.75 15.30 -1.87
CA ILE A 201 6.12 16.05 -2.97
C ILE A 201 6.35 17.56 -2.80
N LEU A 202 6.20 18.09 -1.58
CA LEU A 202 6.45 19.50 -1.27
C LEU A 202 7.93 19.86 -1.38
N PHE A 203 8.81 19.00 -0.86
CA PHE A 203 10.26 19.23 -0.90
C PHE A 203 10.78 19.30 -2.35
N VAL A 204 10.29 18.43 -3.24
CA VAL A 204 10.74 18.42 -4.63
C VAL A 204 10.25 19.59 -5.47
N GLN A 205 9.31 20.41 -4.95
CA GLN A 205 8.95 21.69 -5.56
C GLN A 205 10.09 22.71 -5.43
N TYR A 206 10.80 22.68 -4.30
CA TYR A 206 11.87 23.62 -3.98
C TYR A 206 13.26 23.09 -4.34
N TRP A 207 13.45 21.77 -4.24
CA TRP A 207 14.73 21.12 -4.49
C TRP A 207 14.59 20.06 -5.59
N LYS A 208 15.53 20.03 -6.53
CA LYS A 208 15.55 19.03 -7.62
C LYS A 208 16.93 18.39 -7.71
N PRO A 209 17.02 17.08 -8.00
CA PRO A 209 18.31 16.45 -8.20
C PRO A 209 18.98 16.99 -9.48
N PRO A 210 20.31 16.92 -9.59
CA PRO A 210 21.01 17.19 -10.83
C PRO A 210 20.46 16.32 -11.97
N TYR A 211 20.16 16.94 -13.10
CA TYR A 211 19.60 16.24 -14.26
C TYR A 211 20.60 15.23 -14.81
N ARG A 212 20.10 14.01 -15.03
CA ARG A 212 20.82 12.90 -15.65
C ARG A 212 19.89 12.17 -16.61
N PRO A 213 20.25 12.01 -17.89
CA PRO A 213 19.36 11.42 -18.89
C PRO A 213 19.05 9.94 -18.60
N GLU A 214 19.98 9.22 -17.96
CA GLU A 214 19.83 7.81 -17.58
C GLU A 214 18.69 7.55 -16.57
N TYR A 215 18.33 8.57 -15.77
CA TYR A 215 17.26 8.48 -14.77
C TYR A 215 15.99 9.22 -15.19
N GLU A 216 15.86 9.64 -16.44
CA GLU A 216 14.65 10.32 -16.90
C GLU A 216 13.46 9.37 -16.93
N ALA A 217 12.38 9.74 -16.25
CA ALA A 217 11.17 8.95 -16.19
C ALA A 217 10.26 9.23 -17.39
N THR A 218 9.84 8.18 -18.08
CA THR A 218 9.00 8.28 -19.29
C THR A 218 7.79 7.37 -19.16
N ILE A 219 6.63 7.80 -19.67
CA ILE A 219 5.44 6.94 -19.71
C ILE A 219 5.72 5.81 -20.69
N SER A 220 5.86 4.59 -20.17
CA SER A 220 6.14 3.41 -20.99
C SER A 220 4.85 2.92 -21.63
N SER A 221 4.85 2.77 -22.96
CA SER A 221 3.73 2.22 -23.72
C SER A 221 3.53 0.72 -23.53
N HIS A 222 4.39 0.03 -22.78
CA HIS A 222 4.38 -1.43 -22.61
C HIS A 222 3.13 -1.99 -21.91
N LEU A 223 2.36 -1.19 -21.15
CA LEU A 223 1.06 -1.60 -20.59
C LEU A 223 -0.14 -1.25 -21.49
N ALA A 224 0.05 -0.46 -22.55
CA ALA A 224 -0.98 -0.17 -23.53
C ALA A 224 -0.95 -1.26 -24.63
N ASN A 225 -1.49 -2.43 -24.30
CA ASN A 225 -1.76 -3.45 -25.33
C ASN A 225 -2.63 -2.82 -26.44
N ASN A 226 -2.08 -2.80 -27.66
CA ASN A 226 -2.74 -2.47 -28.93
C ASN A 226 -3.30 -1.05 -29.11
N LYS A 227 -2.43 -0.06 -29.02
CA LYS A 227 -2.49 1.06 -29.98
C LYS A 227 -1.08 1.62 -30.17
N LYS A 228 -0.53 1.46 -31.37
CA LYS A 228 0.52 2.35 -31.87
C LYS A 228 -0.09 3.75 -31.89
N LEU A 229 0.06 4.46 -30.78
CA LEU A 229 -0.16 5.90 -30.73
C LEU A 229 1.18 6.50 -31.13
N ASP A 230 1.17 7.17 -32.28
CA ASP A 230 2.31 7.88 -32.83
C ASP A 230 2.95 8.74 -31.74
N GLU A 231 4.27 8.59 -31.57
CA GLU A 231 5.09 9.26 -30.56
C GLU A 231 4.97 10.80 -30.63
N GLU A 232 4.51 11.35 -31.75
CA GLU A 232 4.25 12.78 -31.95
C GLU A 232 2.94 13.29 -31.31
N SER A 233 1.96 12.42 -31.05
CA SER A 233 0.66 12.80 -30.46
C SER A 233 0.65 12.83 -28.92
N ILE A 234 1.67 12.24 -28.30
CA ILE A 234 1.85 12.21 -26.84
C ILE A 234 2.46 13.54 -26.38
N ASN A 235 3.47 14.06 -27.08
CA ASN A 235 4.13 15.33 -26.71
C ASN A 235 3.20 16.56 -26.77
N SER A 236 2.19 16.57 -27.65
CA SER A 236 1.21 17.68 -27.71
C SER A 236 0.13 17.61 -26.63
N ASN A 237 -0.09 16.44 -26.00
CA ASN A 237 -1.11 16.25 -24.96
C ASN A 237 -0.57 16.28 -23.52
N VAL A 238 0.75 16.17 -23.32
CA VAL A 238 1.38 16.36 -21.99
C VAL A 238 1.27 17.82 -21.52
N GLN A 239 1.06 18.77 -22.45
CA GLN A 239 0.92 20.20 -22.15
C GLN A 239 -0.49 20.66 -21.77
N ASN A 240 -1.49 19.77 -21.71
CA ASN A 240 -2.74 20.14 -21.08
C ASN A 240 -2.52 20.25 -19.57
N VAL A 241 -2.43 21.50 -19.09
CA VAL A 241 -2.39 21.82 -17.67
C VAL A 241 -3.57 21.09 -17.00
N LEU A 242 -3.26 20.07 -16.19
CA LEU A 242 -4.25 19.32 -15.43
C LEU A 242 -5.08 20.31 -14.60
N SER A 243 -6.39 20.26 -14.74
CA SER A 243 -7.27 21.09 -13.92
C SER A 243 -7.16 20.65 -12.44
N LEU A 244 -7.52 21.54 -11.52
CA LEU A 244 -7.66 21.18 -10.10
C LEU A 244 -8.64 20.01 -9.91
N LYS A 245 -9.69 19.96 -10.75
CA LYS A 245 -10.64 18.85 -10.77
C LYS A 245 -9.97 17.52 -11.12
N ASP A 246 -9.07 17.54 -12.11
CA ASP A 246 -8.36 16.35 -12.57
C ASP A 246 -7.34 15.87 -11.53
N SER A 247 -6.69 16.81 -10.85
CA SER A 247 -5.77 16.53 -9.74
C SER A 247 -6.48 15.84 -8.57
N ILE A 248 -7.65 16.35 -8.17
CA ILE A 248 -8.46 15.73 -7.11
C ILE A 248 -8.92 14.33 -7.53
N LEU A 249 -9.35 14.19 -8.79
CA LEU A 249 -9.85 12.93 -9.31
C LEU A 249 -8.76 11.85 -9.39
N ALA A 250 -7.53 12.22 -9.77
CA ALA A 250 -6.37 11.35 -9.79
C ALA A 250 -6.07 10.73 -8.41
N TRP A 251 -6.18 11.52 -7.34
CA TRP A 251 -5.90 11.07 -5.97
C TRP A 251 -7.12 10.49 -5.25
N CYS A 252 -8.31 10.65 -5.82
CA CYS A 252 -9.58 10.21 -5.26
C CYS A 252 -9.62 8.77 -4.73
N PRO A 253 -9.15 7.72 -5.45
CA PRO A 253 -9.24 6.35 -4.95
C PRO A 253 -8.49 6.19 -3.63
N TRP A 254 -7.28 6.73 -3.55
CA TRP A 254 -6.41 6.59 -2.39
C TRP A 254 -6.88 7.44 -1.22
N ILE A 255 -7.33 8.67 -1.47
CA ILE A 255 -7.89 9.55 -0.43
C ILE A 255 -9.15 8.94 0.18
N ILE A 256 -10.07 8.41 -0.64
CA ILE A 256 -11.29 7.76 -0.15
C ILE A 256 -10.93 6.58 0.75
N ILE A 257 -10.02 5.70 0.30
CA ILE A 257 -9.58 4.55 1.10
C ILE A 257 -9.04 5.02 2.45
N VAL A 258 -8.11 5.99 2.46
CA VAL A 258 -7.50 6.49 3.69
C VAL A 258 -8.55 7.04 4.66
N ILE A 259 -9.47 7.89 4.18
CA ILE A 259 -10.51 8.50 5.02
C ILE A 259 -11.44 7.43 5.59
N VAL A 260 -11.97 6.55 4.74
CA VAL A 260 -12.90 5.50 5.16
C VAL A 260 -12.25 4.58 6.17
N VAL A 261 -11.01 4.15 5.92
CA VAL A 261 -10.28 3.25 6.82
C VAL A 261 -9.98 3.90 8.16
N ILE A 262 -9.55 5.17 8.18
CA ILE A 262 -9.36 5.92 9.43
C ILE A 262 -10.66 5.94 10.23
N ILE A 263 -11.78 6.32 9.60
CA ILE A 263 -13.10 6.35 10.26
C ILE A 263 -13.48 4.96 10.78
N TRP A 264 -13.28 3.92 9.96
CA TRP A 264 -13.61 2.54 10.31
C TRP A 264 -12.86 2.06 11.56
N THR A 265 -11.57 2.40 11.64
CA THR A 265 -10.70 2.06 12.76
C THR A 265 -11.11 2.79 14.03
N PHE A 266 -11.32 4.11 13.98
CA PHE A 266 -11.68 4.90 15.15
C PHE A 266 -13.08 4.57 15.70
N VAL A 267 -14.03 4.26 14.82
CA VAL A 267 -15.39 3.84 15.21
C VAL A 267 -15.43 2.35 15.63
N LYS A 268 -14.31 1.62 15.51
CA LYS A 268 -14.19 0.19 15.84
C LYS A 268 -15.26 -0.67 15.16
N VAL A 269 -15.60 -0.33 13.91
CA VAL A 269 -16.64 -1.03 13.15
C VAL A 269 -16.24 -2.49 12.88
N SER A 270 -14.93 -2.78 12.80
CA SER A 270 -14.40 -4.14 12.65
C SER A 270 -14.75 -5.09 13.80
N LEU A 271 -15.00 -4.56 15.00
CA LEU A 271 -15.42 -5.35 16.15
C LEU A 271 -16.94 -5.60 16.17
N GLN A 272 -17.71 -4.78 15.47
CA GLN A 272 -19.16 -4.87 15.41
C GLN A 272 -19.56 -6.09 14.55
N GLY A 273 -20.36 -6.98 15.12
CA GLY A 273 -20.76 -8.22 14.44
C GLY A 273 -19.68 -9.31 14.40
N SER A 274 -18.64 -9.22 15.25
CA SER A 274 -17.67 -10.29 15.40
C SER A 274 -18.30 -11.52 16.04
N ILE A 275 -18.14 -12.68 15.39
CA ILE A 275 -18.64 -13.97 15.88
C ILE A 275 -17.45 -14.85 16.20
N ARG A 276 -17.37 -15.33 17.44
CA ARG A 276 -16.36 -16.28 17.88
C ARG A 276 -16.86 -17.69 17.61
N VAL A 277 -16.16 -18.42 16.76
CA VAL A 277 -16.45 -19.80 16.41
C VAL A 277 -15.36 -20.68 16.98
N ASN A 278 -15.73 -21.54 17.92
CA ASN A 278 -14.81 -22.55 18.46
C ASN A 278 -14.61 -23.61 17.38
N TRP A 279 -13.35 -23.88 17.04
CA TRP A 279 -13.05 -24.86 16.01
C TRP A 279 -13.33 -26.27 16.55
N PRO A 280 -14.22 -27.05 15.88
CA PRO A 280 -14.59 -28.37 16.34
C PRO A 280 -13.36 -29.27 16.41
N HIS A 281 -13.25 -30.04 17.50
CA HIS A 281 -12.18 -31.01 17.82
C HIS A 281 -10.72 -30.49 17.74
N LEU A 282 -10.53 -29.16 17.78
CA LEU A 282 -9.21 -28.53 17.89
C LEU A 282 -9.11 -27.61 19.11
N HIS A 283 -10.23 -27.04 19.55
CA HIS A 283 -10.28 -26.19 20.73
C HIS A 283 -9.89 -27.00 21.98
N HIS A 284 -8.86 -26.54 22.69
CA HIS A 284 -8.28 -27.19 23.87
C HIS A 284 -7.65 -28.58 23.65
N GLU A 285 -7.32 -28.96 22.42
CA GLU A 285 -6.70 -30.28 22.15
C GLU A 285 -5.16 -30.23 22.13
N VAL A 286 -4.56 -29.04 21.96
CA VAL A 286 -3.11 -28.86 21.86
C VAL A 286 -2.56 -28.22 23.13
N TRP A 287 -1.52 -28.82 23.73
CA TRP A 287 -0.83 -28.26 24.89
C TRP A 287 0.34 -27.37 24.45
N LEU A 288 0.29 -26.08 24.79
CA LEU A 288 1.38 -25.13 24.58
C LEU A 288 2.40 -25.28 25.71
N THR A 289 3.47 -26.05 25.47
CA THR A 289 4.55 -26.30 26.46
C THR A 289 5.22 -25.03 26.96
N LEU A 290 5.39 -24.03 26.09
CA LEU A 290 6.03 -22.76 26.44
C LEU A 290 5.22 -21.93 27.45
N TYR A 291 3.89 -22.04 27.41
CA TYR A 291 2.97 -21.22 28.20
C TYR A 291 2.19 -22.01 29.25
N GLY A 292 2.38 -23.34 29.32
CA GLY A 292 1.74 -24.22 30.29
C GLY A 292 0.21 -24.24 30.20
N ARG A 293 -0.37 -24.08 29.01
CA ARG A 293 -1.82 -24.01 28.80
C ARG A 293 -2.30 -24.74 27.54
N LEU A 294 -3.60 -24.99 27.48
CA LEU A 294 -4.27 -25.51 26.29
C LEU A 294 -4.43 -24.41 25.23
N TYR A 295 -4.37 -24.80 23.95
CA TYR A 295 -4.50 -23.90 22.81
C TYR A 295 -5.96 -23.56 22.53
N ASP A 296 -6.25 -22.26 22.53
CA ASP A 296 -7.56 -21.71 22.16
C ASP A 296 -7.71 -21.64 20.64
N ALA A 297 -8.21 -22.71 20.02
CA ALA A 297 -8.56 -22.72 18.59
C ALA A 297 -9.88 -21.99 18.32
N ILE A 298 -9.88 -20.66 18.52
CA ILE A 298 -11.05 -19.80 18.30
C ILE A 298 -10.85 -19.02 17.00
N TRP A 299 -11.71 -19.25 16.01
CA TRP A 299 -11.75 -18.43 14.81
C TRP A 299 -12.72 -17.27 15.03
N ILE A 300 -12.24 -16.04 14.80
CA ILE A 300 -13.06 -14.83 14.94
C ILE A 300 -13.50 -14.41 13.54
N PHE A 301 -14.76 -14.70 13.22
CA PHE A 301 -15.38 -14.22 11.99
C PHE A 301 -15.73 -12.73 12.14
N GLN A 302 -15.07 -11.88 11.37
CA GLN A 302 -15.31 -10.42 11.35
C GLN A 302 -15.80 -9.99 9.97
N PRO A 303 -17.13 -9.99 9.73
CA PRO A 303 -17.68 -9.62 8.42
C PRO A 303 -17.46 -8.14 8.09
N LEU A 304 -17.35 -7.28 9.11
CA LEU A 304 -17.06 -5.85 8.97
C LEU A 304 -15.56 -5.52 9.16
N SER A 305 -14.69 -6.51 8.94
CA SER A 305 -13.23 -6.33 8.96
C SER A 305 -12.76 -5.26 7.96
N THR A 306 -11.48 -4.91 8.03
CA THR A 306 -10.83 -3.89 7.18
C THR A 306 -11.09 -4.08 5.69
N GLY A 307 -11.17 -5.31 5.20
CA GLY A 307 -11.51 -5.56 3.79
C GLY A 307 -12.87 -4.98 3.38
N THR A 308 -13.83 -4.95 4.31
CA THR A 308 -15.16 -4.34 4.08
C THR A 308 -15.08 -2.81 4.08
N ALA A 309 -14.17 -2.21 4.84
CA ALA A 309 -13.89 -0.77 4.75
C ALA A 309 -13.36 -0.40 3.35
N ILE A 310 -12.47 -1.24 2.81
CA ILE A 310 -11.97 -1.08 1.43
C ILE A 310 -13.11 -1.29 0.43
N LEU A 311 -13.99 -2.28 0.62
CA LEU A 311 -15.16 -2.45 -0.24
C LEU A 311 -16.07 -1.22 -0.26
N VAL A 312 -16.36 -0.62 0.90
CA VAL A 312 -17.12 0.64 0.97
C VAL A 312 -16.39 1.76 0.23
N SER A 313 -15.06 1.81 0.35
CA SER A 313 -14.23 2.74 -0.42
C SER A 313 -14.34 2.50 -1.92
N CYS A 314 -14.36 1.24 -2.38
CA CYS A 314 -14.60 0.87 -3.78
C CYS A 314 -15.94 1.40 -4.28
N LEU A 315 -17.00 1.23 -3.47
CA LEU A 315 -18.35 1.66 -3.83
C LEU A 315 -18.44 3.18 -3.93
N LEU A 316 -17.91 3.90 -2.95
CA LEU A 316 -17.84 5.36 -2.98
C LEU A 316 -17.03 5.87 -4.18
N TYR A 317 -15.87 5.26 -4.43
CA TYR A 317 -15.04 5.61 -5.58
C TYR A 317 -15.75 5.30 -6.91
N SER A 318 -16.47 4.19 -7.00
CA SER A 318 -17.26 3.84 -8.20
C SER A 318 -18.35 4.85 -8.48
N ILE A 319 -18.98 5.43 -7.45
CA ILE A 319 -19.93 6.53 -7.60
C ILE A 319 -19.22 7.75 -8.20
N VAL A 320 -18.03 8.11 -7.71
CA VAL A 320 -17.25 9.22 -8.27
C VAL A 320 -16.87 8.97 -9.73
N VAL A 321 -16.41 7.76 -10.05
CA VAL A 321 -16.06 7.33 -11.41
C VAL A 321 -17.28 7.41 -12.34
N TYR A 322 -18.45 6.98 -11.88
CA TYR A 322 -19.70 7.10 -12.64
C TYR A 322 -20.11 8.56 -12.87
N LEU A 323 -20.03 9.41 -11.83
CA LEU A 323 -20.32 10.84 -11.94
C LEU A 323 -19.33 11.58 -12.86
N HIS A 324 -18.12 11.06 -13.02
CA HIS A 324 -17.14 11.58 -13.97
C HIS A 324 -17.45 11.22 -15.44
N GLY A 325 -18.42 10.34 -15.69
CA GLY A 325 -18.87 9.96 -17.03
C GLY A 325 -18.42 8.57 -17.49
N ALA A 326 -17.80 7.77 -16.61
CA ALA A 326 -17.48 6.39 -16.94
C ALA A 326 -18.74 5.51 -16.97
N HIS A 327 -18.76 4.50 -17.84
CA HIS A 327 -19.90 3.60 -17.96
C HIS A 327 -20.06 2.77 -16.66
N PRO A 328 -21.29 2.55 -16.14
CA PRO A 328 -21.52 1.76 -14.92
C PRO A 328 -21.09 0.28 -15.02
N ARG A 329 -20.67 -0.18 -16.21
CA ARG A 329 -20.14 -1.53 -16.43
C ARG A 329 -18.67 -1.64 -15.98
N VAL A 330 -17.98 -0.52 -15.78
CA VAL A 330 -16.58 -0.50 -15.31
C VAL A 330 -16.43 -1.25 -14.00
N PHE A 331 -17.36 -1.08 -13.05
CA PHE A 331 -17.34 -1.81 -11.78
C PHE A 331 -17.44 -3.33 -11.98
N LEU A 332 -18.40 -3.79 -12.79
CA LEU A 332 -18.60 -5.21 -13.08
C LEU A 332 -17.42 -5.82 -13.85
N GLN A 333 -16.83 -5.08 -14.78
CA GLN A 333 -15.64 -5.51 -15.51
C GLN A 333 -14.43 -5.61 -14.58
N ALA A 334 -14.21 -4.60 -13.73
CA ALA A 334 -13.13 -4.61 -12.75
C ALA A 334 -13.30 -5.77 -11.75
N LEU A 335 -14.53 -6.09 -11.35
CA LEU A 335 -14.83 -7.27 -10.52
C LEU A 335 -14.47 -8.57 -11.25
N GLY A 336 -14.81 -8.67 -12.54
CA GLY A 336 -14.42 -9.80 -13.40
C GLY A 336 -12.90 -9.95 -13.58
N ASP A 337 -12.17 -8.84 -13.67
CA ASP A 337 -10.71 -8.86 -13.78
C ASP A 337 -10.07 -9.28 -12.44
N THR A 338 -10.55 -8.71 -11.35
CA THR A 338 -10.05 -8.98 -9.98
C THR A 338 -10.23 -10.45 -9.61
N THR A 339 -11.41 -11.02 -9.90
CA THR A 339 -11.68 -12.45 -9.66
C THR A 339 -10.74 -13.34 -10.47
N LYS A 340 -10.47 -13.03 -11.75
CA LYS A 340 -9.54 -13.79 -12.58
C LYS A 340 -8.09 -13.68 -12.11
N GLN A 341 -7.65 -12.49 -11.72
CA GLN A 341 -6.29 -12.24 -11.22
C GLN A 341 -6.03 -13.00 -9.91
N LEU A 342 -6.99 -13.00 -9.00
CA LEU A 342 -6.84 -13.59 -7.67
C LEU A 342 -7.30 -15.04 -7.56
N TYR A 343 -7.91 -15.63 -8.60
CA TYR A 343 -8.39 -17.01 -8.57
C TYR A 343 -7.28 -18.01 -8.24
N LYS A 344 -6.12 -17.91 -8.90
CA LYS A 344 -4.97 -18.80 -8.63
C LYS A 344 -4.37 -18.53 -7.24
N PRO A 345 -4.00 -17.28 -6.88
CA PRO A 345 -3.52 -16.95 -5.53
C PRO A 345 -4.46 -17.33 -4.39
N ALA A 346 -5.78 -17.38 -4.60
CA ALA A 346 -6.75 -17.75 -3.55
C ALA A 346 -6.75 -19.26 -3.24
N ILE A 347 -6.28 -20.09 -4.18
CA ILE A 347 -6.34 -21.55 -4.11
C ILE A 347 -4.97 -22.14 -3.75
N THR A 348 -3.89 -21.50 -4.18
CA THR A 348 -2.50 -21.88 -3.91
C THR A 348 -2.00 -21.23 -2.64
#